data_AF-A0A419KZ80-F1
#
_entry.id   AF-A0A419KZ80-F1
#
_cell.length_a   1.000
_cell.length_b   1.000
_cell.length_c   1.000
_cell.angle_alpha   90.00
_cell.angle_beta   90.00
_cell.angle_gamma   90.00
#
_symmetry.space_group_name_H-M   'P 1'
#
loop_
_entity.id
_entity.type
_entity.pdbx_description
1 polymer ?
#
loop_
_entity_poly.entity_id
_entity_poly.type
_entity_poly.pdbx_seq_one_letter_code
_entity_poly.pdbx_strand_id
1 'polypeptide(L)'
;MPFTPFHLGPALLFGLLLFPHLDLPTFLLSNVIVDLEPFLVLVLGLRWPLHGPFHSYTLGTLVALGTALLMLLMMPLTRPLTSLFRLPQDSSPRKVAVTSLLGLYLHLTLDAFLYSEMNLLYPLRGNPLLGLASLHAVYQFCTLCFPLALLLYLYRLLSPRRG
;
A
#
# COMPACT_ATOMS: atom_id res chain seq x y z
N MET A 1 2.64 -16.60 5.28
CA MET A 1 2.58 -15.15 5.01
C MET A 1 3.42 -14.88 3.78
N PRO A 2 2.91 -14.24 2.73
CA PRO A 2 3.81 -13.38 1.99
C PRO A 2 3.91 -12.07 2.79
N PHE A 3 5.07 -11.80 3.37
CA PHE A 3 5.37 -10.43 3.78
C PHE A 3 5.16 -9.48 2.56
N THR A 4 4.94 -8.20 2.83
CA THR A 4 5.18 -6.99 2.01
C THR A 4 5.47 -7.15 0.50
N PRO A 5 6.50 -7.90 0.03
CA PRO A 5 6.81 -8.07 -1.39
C PRO A 5 5.63 -8.36 -2.32
N PHE A 6 4.61 -9.11 -1.92
CA PHE A 6 3.50 -9.43 -2.83
C PHE A 6 2.55 -8.24 -3.01
N HIS A 7 2.22 -7.52 -1.94
CA HIS A 7 1.34 -6.34 -1.99
C HIS A 7 1.97 -5.17 -2.77
N LEU A 8 3.30 -5.13 -2.89
CA LEU A 8 4.00 -4.19 -3.77
C LEU A 8 3.59 -4.31 -5.25
N GLY A 9 3.19 -5.50 -5.73
CA GLY A 9 2.76 -5.68 -7.11
C GLY A 9 1.56 -4.77 -7.45
N PRO A 10 0.41 -4.94 -6.77
CA PRO A 10 -0.76 -4.08 -6.94
C PRO A 10 -0.46 -2.61 -6.63
N ALA A 11 0.33 -2.32 -5.60
CA ALA A 11 0.69 -0.96 -5.24
C ALA A 11 1.47 -0.25 -6.37
N LEU A 12 2.45 -0.92 -6.97
CA LEU A 12 3.19 -0.39 -8.11
C LEU A 12 2.30 -0.24 -9.34
N LEU A 13 1.48 -1.24 -9.65
CA LEU A 13 0.61 -1.20 -10.84
C LEU A 13 -0.38 -0.04 -10.75
N PHE A 14 -1.17 0.04 -9.66
CA PHE A 14 -2.15 1.10 -9.50
C PHE A 14 -1.51 2.46 -9.27
N GLY A 15 -0.38 2.53 -8.55
CA GLY A 15 0.40 3.75 -8.39
C GLY A 15 0.86 4.33 -9.73
N LEU A 16 1.27 3.46 -10.67
CA LEU A 16 1.66 3.87 -12.02
C LEU A 16 0.43 4.19 -12.90
N LEU A 17 -0.64 3.40 -12.87
CA LEU A 17 -1.85 3.66 -13.64
C LEU A 17 -2.49 5.00 -13.25
N LEU A 18 -2.54 5.30 -11.95
CA LEU A 18 -3.16 6.49 -11.38
C LEU A 18 -2.14 7.60 -11.07
N PHE A 19 -0.92 7.49 -11.62
CA PHE A 19 0.20 8.37 -11.31
C PHE A 19 -0.08 9.89 -11.33
N PRO A 20 -0.86 10.47 -12.27
CA PRO A 20 -1.16 11.91 -12.23
C PRO A 20 -1.96 12.33 -10.98
N HIS A 21 -2.74 11.40 -10.43
CA HIS A 21 -3.68 11.62 -9.33
C HIS A 21 -3.12 11.24 -7.96
N LEU A 22 -2.08 10.40 -7.91
CA LEU A 22 -1.48 9.90 -6.69
C LEU A 22 -0.07 10.44 -6.47
N ASP A 23 0.35 10.52 -5.21
CA ASP A 23 1.77 10.61 -4.83
C ASP A 23 2.38 9.21 -4.75
N LEU A 24 3.14 8.80 -5.77
CA LEU A 24 3.61 7.41 -5.89
C LEU A 24 4.44 6.95 -4.67
N PRO A 25 5.41 7.73 -4.14
CA PRO A 25 6.14 7.33 -2.94
C PRO A 25 5.24 7.09 -1.73
N THR A 26 4.27 7.99 -1.50
CA THR A 26 3.31 7.84 -0.40
C THR A 26 2.44 6.61 -0.58
N PHE A 27 1.97 6.35 -1.80
CA PHE A 27 1.13 5.18 -2.09
C PHE A 27 1.85 3.89 -1.76
N LEU A 28 3.11 3.77 -2.22
CA LEU A 28 3.94 2.60 -1.99
C LEU A 28 4.26 2.42 -0.50
N LEU A 29 4.72 3.49 0.18
CA LEU A 29 5.05 3.40 1.60
C LEU A 29 3.81 3.04 2.44
N SER A 30 2.69 3.71 2.19
CA SER A 30 1.46 3.47 2.96
C SER A 30 0.89 2.07 2.72
N ASN A 31 1.10 1.52 1.53
CA ASN A 31 0.74 0.13 1.25
C ASN A 31 1.60 -0.89 2.01
N VAL A 32 2.83 -0.57 2.40
CA VAL A 32 3.72 -1.56 3.05
C VAL A 32 3.92 -1.33 4.55
N ILE A 33 3.68 -0.12 5.04
CA ILE A 33 4.01 0.25 6.43
C ILE A 33 3.18 -0.50 7.48
N VAL A 34 1.96 -0.93 7.12
CA VAL A 34 1.06 -1.62 8.06
C VAL A 34 1.59 -2.99 8.48
N ASP A 35 2.38 -3.64 7.61
CA ASP A 35 3.07 -4.91 7.90
C ASP A 35 4.10 -4.82 9.04
N LEU A 36 4.44 -3.62 9.51
CA LEU A 36 5.26 -3.47 10.71
C LEU A 36 4.59 -4.09 11.95
N GLU A 37 3.24 -4.07 12.04
CA GLU A 37 2.52 -4.72 13.15
C GLU A 37 2.79 -6.24 13.17
N PRO A 38 2.41 -7.04 12.15
CA PRO A 38 2.66 -8.48 12.15
C PRO A 38 4.15 -8.82 12.22
N PHE A 39 5.02 -8.01 11.60
CA PHE A 39 6.47 -8.19 11.70
C PHE A 39 6.96 -8.11 13.15
N LEU A 40 6.55 -7.09 13.92
CA LEU A 40 6.93 -6.93 15.31
C LEU A 40 6.37 -8.06 16.20
N VAL A 41 5.13 -8.51 15.93
CA VAL A 41 4.53 -9.64 16.65
C VAL A 41 5.38 -10.90 16.50
N LEU A 42 5.83 -11.20 15.28
CA LEU A 42 6.65 -12.38 15.00
C LEU A 42 8.05 -12.27 15.58
N VAL A 43 8.73 -11.14 15.36
CA VAL A 43 10.13 -10.95 15.75
C VAL A 43 10.28 -10.90 17.27
N LEU A 44 9.32 -10.30 17.97
CA LEU A 44 9.36 -10.16 19.43
C LEU A 44 8.60 -11.27 20.16
N GLY A 45 7.95 -12.20 19.44
CA GLY A 45 7.17 -13.29 20.03
C GLY A 45 6.01 -12.80 20.89
N LEU A 46 5.34 -11.72 20.48
CA LEU A 46 4.29 -11.08 21.29
C LEU A 46 3.05 -11.96 21.38
N ARG A 47 2.37 -11.92 22.53
CA ARG A 47 1.02 -12.49 22.70
C ARG A 47 -0.03 -11.53 22.14
N TRP A 48 0.04 -11.27 20.84
CA TRP A 48 -0.81 -10.33 20.11
C TRP A 48 -1.31 -10.99 18.81
N PRO A 49 -2.52 -10.65 18.31
CA PRO A 49 -2.95 -11.09 16.98
C PRO A 49 -1.95 -10.64 15.92
N LEU A 50 -1.77 -11.45 14.88
CA LEU A 50 -0.87 -11.10 13.79
C LEU A 50 -1.33 -9.83 13.06
N HIS A 51 -2.62 -9.78 12.69
CA HIS A 51 -3.29 -8.60 12.15
C HIS A 51 -4.18 -8.01 13.24
N GLY A 52 -3.60 -7.11 14.03
CA GLY A 52 -4.26 -6.50 15.18
C GLY A 52 -5.15 -5.30 14.80
N PRO A 53 -5.41 -4.38 15.74
CA PRO A 53 -6.31 -3.27 15.52
C PRO A 53 -5.88 -2.33 14.38
N PHE A 54 -4.58 -2.19 14.09
CA PHE A 54 -4.12 -1.36 12.98
C PHE A 54 -4.41 -1.97 11.60
N HIS A 55 -4.67 -3.28 11.54
CA HIS A 55 -5.23 -3.97 10.37
C HIS A 55 -6.76 -3.87 10.30
N SER A 56 -7.29 -2.67 10.50
CA SER A 56 -8.71 -2.33 10.35
C SER A 56 -8.85 -1.04 9.55
N TYR A 57 -9.98 -0.82 8.87
CA TYR A 57 -10.19 0.46 8.19
C TYR A 57 -10.32 1.62 9.19
N THR A 58 -10.85 1.36 10.38
CA THR A 58 -11.05 2.36 11.43
C THR A 58 -9.71 2.84 12.01
N LEU A 59 -8.96 1.98 12.70
CA LEU A 59 -7.70 2.39 13.33
C LEU A 59 -6.52 2.41 12.34
N GLY A 60 -6.58 1.66 11.25
CA GLY A 60 -5.64 1.80 10.15
C GLY A 60 -5.64 3.20 9.55
N THR A 61 -6.77 3.92 9.55
CA THR A 61 -6.81 5.35 9.17
C THR A 61 -5.75 6.17 9.91
N LEU A 62 -5.51 5.90 11.20
CA LEU A 62 -4.50 6.61 11.98
C LEU A 62 -3.08 6.33 11.46
N VAL A 63 -2.80 5.09 11.02
CA VAL A 63 -1.54 4.72 10.36
C VAL A 63 -1.39 5.46 9.03
N ALA A 64 -2.44 5.53 8.22
CA ALA A 64 -2.42 6.30 6.97
C ALA A 64 -2.20 7.80 7.21
N LEU A 65 -2.84 8.40 8.21
CA LEU A 65 -2.65 9.81 8.56
C LEU A 65 -1.23 10.08 9.07
N GLY A 66 -0.71 9.21 9.93
CA GLY A 66 0.69 9.27 10.39
C GLY A 66 1.69 9.14 9.23
N THR A 67 1.41 8.22 8.30
CA THR A 67 2.22 8.04 7.08
C THR A 67 2.15 9.28 6.18
N ALA A 68 0.98 9.89 6.04
CA ALA A 68 0.84 11.12 5.26
C ALA A 68 1.67 12.27 5.87
N LEU A 69 1.62 12.44 7.19
CA LEU A 69 2.44 13.44 7.88
C LEU A 69 3.93 13.17 7.68
N LEU A 70 4.36 11.92 7.87
CA LEU A 70 5.74 11.49 7.61
C LEU A 70 6.17 11.82 6.18
N MET A 71 5.32 11.49 5.19
CA MET A 71 5.62 11.72 3.79
C MET A 71 5.71 13.21 3.43
N LEU A 72 4.90 14.06 4.04
CA LEU A 72 5.03 15.52 3.87
C LEU A 72 6.39 16.03 4.34
N LEU A 73 6.90 15.51 5.45
CA LEU A 73 8.24 15.84 5.95
C LEU A 73 9.34 15.26 5.06
N MET A 74 9.11 14.10 4.45
CA MET A 74 10.05 13.42 3.56
C MET A 74 9.99 13.90 2.09
N MET A 75 9.11 14.84 1.75
CA MET A 75 9.00 15.38 0.38
C MET A 75 10.33 15.85 -0.22
N PRO A 76 11.20 16.58 0.50
CA PRO A 76 12.50 16.99 -0.04
C PRO A 76 13.42 15.81 -0.41
N LEU A 77 13.25 14.65 0.24
CA LEU A 77 14.04 13.44 -0.02
C LEU A 77 13.44 12.58 -1.16
N THR A 78 12.12 12.56 -1.27
CA THR A 78 11.40 11.72 -2.25
C THR A 78 11.35 12.33 -3.66
N ARG A 79 11.37 13.67 -3.77
CA ARG A 79 11.44 14.40 -5.05
C ARG A 79 12.67 14.07 -5.92
N PRO A 80 13.92 14.12 -5.40
CA PRO A 80 15.08 13.75 -6.20
C PRO A 80 15.06 12.26 -6.57
N LEU A 81 14.59 11.39 -5.67
CA LEU A 81 14.48 9.96 -5.92
C LEU A 81 13.52 9.65 -7.08
N THR A 82 12.31 10.21 -7.04
CA THR A 82 11.34 10.04 -8.13
C THR A 82 11.84 10.61 -9.46
N SER A 83 12.56 11.73 -9.42
CA SER A 83 13.21 12.31 -10.61
C SER A 83 14.30 11.39 -11.19
N LEU A 84 15.12 10.75 -10.35
CA LEU A 84 16.12 9.76 -10.76
C LEU A 84 15.47 8.60 -11.54
N PHE A 85 14.31 8.13 -11.09
CA PHE A 85 13.52 7.10 -11.78
C PHE A 85 12.68 7.62 -12.96
N ARG A 86 12.91 8.87 -13.41
CA ARG A 86 12.15 9.56 -14.47
C ARG A 86 10.65 9.67 -14.21
N LEU A 87 10.26 9.70 -12.93
CA LEU A 87 8.89 9.86 -12.47
C LEU A 87 8.74 11.12 -11.61
N PRO A 88 9.19 12.32 -12.06
CA PRO A 88 9.12 13.51 -11.23
C PRO A 88 7.68 13.82 -10.83
N GLN A 89 7.45 14.08 -9.54
CA GLN A 89 6.14 14.44 -9.00
C GLN A 89 6.25 15.61 -8.02
N ASP A 90 5.33 16.57 -8.20
CA ASP A 90 4.98 17.55 -7.17
C ASP A 90 3.58 17.23 -6.65
N SER A 91 3.50 17.03 -5.34
CA SER A 91 2.27 16.64 -4.66
C SER A 91 1.85 17.70 -3.67
N SER A 92 0.55 18.01 -3.66
CA SER A 92 -0.05 18.86 -2.63
C SER A 92 -0.30 18.05 -1.35
N PRO A 93 -0.40 18.69 -0.17
CA PRO A 93 -0.71 17.98 1.07
C PRO A 93 -1.99 17.15 1.01
N ARG A 94 -3.02 17.65 0.32
CA ARG A 94 -4.26 16.92 0.08
C ARG A 94 -4.03 15.66 -0.75
N LYS A 95 -3.21 15.73 -1.80
CA LYS A 95 -2.87 14.56 -2.64
C LYS A 95 -2.15 13.50 -1.80
N VAL A 96 -1.17 13.89 -0.99
CA VAL A 96 -0.44 12.99 -0.09
C VAL A 96 -1.40 12.29 0.88
N ALA A 97 -2.28 13.04 1.56
CA ALA A 97 -3.22 12.48 2.52
C ALA A 97 -4.19 11.45 1.90
N VAL A 98 -4.81 11.80 0.76
CA VAL A 98 -5.69 10.88 0.02
C VAL A 98 -4.92 9.66 -0.48
N THR A 99 -3.72 9.86 -1.00
CA THR A 99 -2.90 8.77 -1.52
C THR A 99 -2.48 7.80 -0.43
N SER A 100 -2.15 8.30 0.76
CA SER A 100 -1.82 7.47 1.92
C SER A 100 -3.01 6.56 2.29
N LEU A 101 -4.21 7.13 2.41
CA LEU A 101 -5.43 6.34 2.69
C LEU A 101 -5.66 5.25 1.65
N LEU A 102 -5.51 5.58 0.36
CA LEU A 102 -5.71 4.61 -0.72
C LEU A 102 -4.65 3.49 -0.68
N GLY A 103 -3.39 3.81 -0.40
CA GLY A 103 -2.30 2.83 -0.31
C GLY A 103 -2.52 1.83 0.80
N LEU A 104 -2.83 2.34 2.01
CA LEU A 104 -3.16 1.50 3.16
C LEU A 104 -4.40 0.64 2.92
N TYR A 105 -5.50 1.24 2.44
CA TYR A 105 -6.74 0.51 2.25
C TYR A 105 -6.64 -0.55 1.15
N LEU A 106 -5.80 -0.33 0.13
CA LEU A 106 -5.49 -1.38 -0.82
C LEU A 106 -4.87 -2.60 -0.12
N HIS A 107 -3.89 -2.39 0.77
CA HIS A 107 -3.27 -3.48 1.53
C HIS A 107 -4.29 -4.20 2.41
N LEU A 108 -4.98 -3.44 3.27
CA LEU A 108 -5.97 -4.00 4.19
C LEU A 108 -7.07 -4.79 3.48
N THR A 109 -7.47 -4.36 2.28
CA THR A 109 -8.48 -5.08 1.49
C THR A 109 -7.96 -6.40 0.95
N LEU A 110 -6.69 -6.45 0.52
CA LEU A 110 -6.06 -7.69 0.04
C LEU A 110 -5.94 -8.71 1.18
N ASP A 111 -5.52 -8.26 2.36
CA ASP A 111 -5.45 -9.06 3.57
C ASP A 111 -6.82 -9.50 4.08
N ALA A 112 -7.84 -8.65 3.96
CA ALA A 112 -9.20 -8.94 4.41
C ALA A 112 -9.80 -10.17 3.73
N PHE A 113 -9.39 -10.50 2.51
CA PHE A 113 -9.84 -11.75 1.87
C PHE A 113 -9.26 -13.00 2.54
N LEU A 114 -8.11 -12.88 3.22
CA LEU A 114 -7.26 -14.00 3.62
C LEU A 114 -7.31 -14.31 5.12
N TYR A 115 -7.37 -13.28 5.97
CA TYR A 115 -7.10 -13.42 7.40
C TYR A 115 -8.36 -13.32 8.24
N SER A 116 -8.65 -14.41 8.96
CA SER A 116 -9.87 -14.56 9.78
C SER A 116 -9.86 -13.72 11.06
N GLU A 117 -8.69 -13.34 11.54
CA GLU A 117 -8.48 -12.55 12.75
C GLU A 117 -8.72 -11.06 12.55
N MET A 118 -8.75 -10.60 11.29
CA MET A 118 -8.99 -9.19 10.98
C MET A 118 -10.41 -8.77 11.34
N ASN A 119 -10.53 -7.56 11.88
CA ASN A 119 -11.81 -6.94 12.19
C ASN A 119 -11.87 -5.59 11.48
N LEU A 120 -12.57 -5.52 10.34
CA LEU A 120 -12.48 -4.36 9.42
C LEU A 120 -12.99 -3.06 10.06
N LEU A 121 -13.95 -3.17 10.99
CA LEU A 121 -14.55 -2.04 11.71
C LEU A 121 -14.22 -2.07 13.20
N TYR A 122 -12.99 -2.46 13.57
CA TYR A 122 -12.54 -2.52 14.97
C TYR A 122 -12.97 -1.26 15.76
N PRO A 123 -13.54 -1.40 16.99
CA PRO A 123 -13.62 -2.62 17.81
C PRO A 123 -14.80 -3.54 17.48
N LEU A 124 -15.63 -3.22 16.49
CA LEU A 124 -16.67 -4.13 16.02
C LEU A 124 -16.01 -5.35 15.39
N ARG A 125 -16.50 -6.53 15.76
CA ARG A 125 -15.96 -7.79 15.25
C ARG A 125 -16.58 -8.15 13.91
N GLY A 126 -15.75 -8.67 13.02
CA GLY A 126 -16.19 -9.21 11.74
C GLY A 126 -15.40 -8.72 10.55
N ASN A 127 -15.37 -9.59 9.53
CA ASN A 127 -14.73 -9.34 8.25
C ASN A 127 -15.65 -9.91 7.14
N PRO A 128 -16.51 -9.07 6.52
CA PRO A 128 -17.41 -9.52 5.47
C PRO A 128 -16.68 -9.90 4.17
N LEU A 129 -15.39 -9.58 4.02
CA LEU A 129 -14.60 -9.91 2.84
C LEU A 129 -13.92 -11.27 2.94
N LEU A 130 -13.86 -11.86 4.14
CA LEU A 130 -13.16 -13.12 4.39
C LEU A 130 -13.67 -14.22 3.46
N GLY A 131 -12.76 -14.79 2.67
CA GLY A 131 -13.06 -15.89 1.76
C GLY A 131 -13.84 -15.51 0.48
N LEU A 132 -14.17 -14.23 0.25
CA LEU A 132 -14.75 -13.79 -1.02
C LEU A 132 -13.76 -13.95 -2.21
N ALA A 133 -12.46 -13.90 -1.93
CA ALA A 133 -11.41 -14.30 -2.85
C ALA A 133 -10.56 -15.40 -2.21
N SER A 134 -10.18 -16.40 -3.00
CA SER A 134 -9.33 -17.48 -2.49
C SER A 134 -7.89 -17.00 -2.27
N LEU A 135 -7.17 -17.67 -1.36
CA LEU A 135 -5.74 -17.46 -1.16
C LEU A 135 -4.97 -17.46 -2.48
N HIS A 136 -5.25 -18.43 -3.33
CA HIS A 136 -4.61 -18.55 -4.64
C HIS A 136 -4.90 -17.35 -5.54
N ALA A 137 -6.16 -16.89 -5.59
CA ALA A 137 -6.55 -15.75 -6.41
C ALA A 137 -5.85 -14.45 -5.97
N VAL A 138 -5.80 -14.16 -4.66
CA VAL A 138 -5.13 -12.95 -4.14
C VAL A 138 -3.63 -13.00 -4.44
N TYR A 139 -2.98 -14.14 -4.21
CA TYR A 139 -1.56 -14.29 -4.53
C TYR A 139 -1.27 -14.15 -6.02
N GLN A 140 -2.05 -14.80 -6.88
CA GLN A 140 -1.91 -14.66 -8.33
C GLN A 140 -2.10 -13.23 -8.77
N PHE A 141 -3.13 -12.54 -8.27
CA PHE A 141 -3.35 -11.13 -8.54
C PHE A 141 -2.13 -10.30 -8.17
N CYS A 142 -1.63 -10.45 -6.94
CA CYS A 142 -0.44 -9.74 -6.48
C CYS A 142 0.80 -10.03 -7.33
N THR A 143 1.07 -11.30 -7.62
CA THR A 143 2.21 -11.74 -8.44
C THR A 143 2.13 -11.23 -9.87
N LEU A 144 0.95 -11.23 -10.50
CA LEU A 144 0.76 -10.76 -11.88
C LEU A 144 0.82 -9.22 -11.98
N CYS A 145 0.42 -8.50 -10.94
CA CYS A 145 0.49 -7.04 -10.94
C CYS A 145 1.94 -6.53 -11.05
N PHE A 146 2.91 -7.23 -10.49
CA PHE A 146 4.33 -6.81 -10.53
C PHE A 146 4.92 -6.74 -11.95
N PRO A 147 4.91 -7.81 -12.79
CA PRO A 147 5.39 -7.73 -14.15
C PRO A 147 4.57 -6.74 -15.01
N LEU A 148 3.26 -6.62 -14.78
CA LEU A 148 2.45 -5.60 -15.46
C LEU A 148 2.89 -4.17 -15.11
N ALA A 149 3.19 -3.91 -13.84
CA ALA A 149 3.73 -2.63 -13.39
C ALA A 149 5.09 -2.33 -14.03
N LEU A 150 5.96 -3.34 -14.15
CA LEU A 150 7.25 -3.20 -14.82
C LEU A 150 7.08 -2.86 -16.31
N LEU A 151 6.18 -3.55 -17.02
CA LEU A 151 5.88 -3.24 -18.42
C LEU A 151 5.35 -1.80 -18.58
N LEU A 152 4.45 -1.37 -17.69
CA LEU A 152 3.92 0.00 -17.70
C LEU A 152 5.01 1.04 -17.41
N TYR A 153 5.92 0.75 -16.47
CA TYR A 153 7.06 1.61 -16.19
C TYR A 153 8.00 1.74 -17.38
N LEU A 154 8.37 0.61 -18.02
CA LEU A 154 9.19 0.60 -19.23
C LEU A 154 8.54 1.37 -20.37
N TYR A 155 7.23 1.18 -20.58
CA TYR A 155 6.48 1.96 -21.57
C TYR A 155 6.58 3.46 -21.32
N ARG A 156 6.46 3.90 -20.07
CA ARG A 156 6.62 5.33 -19.68
C ARG A 156 8.03 5.85 -19.86
N LEU A 157 9.05 5.02 -19.65
CA LEU A 157 10.44 5.39 -19.86
C LEU A 157 10.79 5.59 -21.35
N LEU A 158 10.18 4.78 -22.21
CA LEU A 158 10.44 4.76 -23.66
C LEU A 158 9.53 5.73 -24.43
N SER A 159 8.35 6.06 -23.88
CA SER A 159 7.42 7.00 -24.51
C SER A 159 8.01 8.43 -24.54
N PRO A 160 8.02 9.10 -25.70
CA PRO A 160 8.45 10.50 -25.78
C PRO A 160 7.61 11.37 -24.85
N ARG A 161 8.26 12.24 -24.06
CA ARG A 161 7.55 13.26 -23.29
C ARG A 161 6.86 14.19 -24.29
N ARG A 162 5.53 14.16 -24.33
CA ARG A 162 4.77 15.24 -24.96
C ARG A 162 5.01 16.47 -24.09
N GLY A 163 5.75 17.43 -24.65
CA GLY A 163 6.12 18.69 -24.00
C GLY A 163 4.91 19.51 -23.60
#